data_AF-A0A930T6K2-F1
#
_entry.id   AF-A0A930T6K2-F1
#
_cell.length_a   1.000
_cell.length_b   1.000
_cell.length_c   1.000
_cell.angle_alpha   90.00
_cell.angle_beta   90.00
_cell.angle_gamma   90.00
#
_symmetry.space_group_name_H-M   'P 1'
#
loop_
_entity.id
_entity.type
_entity.pdbx_description
1 polymer ?
#
loop_
_entity_poly.entity_id
_entity_poly.type
_entity_poly.pdbx_seq_one_letter_code
_entity_poly.pdbx_strand_id
1 'polypeptide(L)'
;MYWQRQTGGVYVNYRFQKWRIPPVANIAYWDEAQAIPIPLLLIALCQAATKQSTIIVATHTDLSWAARSVGLRVKIIKIPILDVDTLLLWAKQRIQAAKLPNVEQVNLHLTPDIVQEILVKSENSWRAAAVYLHIWVAKEAGL
;
A
#
# COMPACT_ATOMS: atom_id res chain seq x y z
N MET A 1 9.90 11.23 1.08
CA MET A 1 9.12 10.47 0.08
C MET A 1 8.13 11.42 -0.59
N TYR A 2 8.01 11.41 -1.92
CA TYR A 2 7.19 12.36 -2.71
C TYR A 2 5.72 12.45 -2.26
N TRP A 3 5.16 11.37 -1.74
CA TRP A 3 3.75 11.30 -1.30
C TRP A 3 3.45 12.10 -0.02
N GLN A 4 4.37 12.18 0.94
CA GLN A 4 4.17 12.92 2.21
C GLN A 4 3.95 14.42 1.99
N ARG A 5 4.54 14.97 0.91
CA ARG A 5 4.37 16.39 0.54
C ARG A 5 2.98 16.68 -0.02
N GLN A 6 2.26 15.68 -0.52
CA GLN A 6 0.96 15.87 -1.17
C GLN A 6 -0.22 15.71 -0.22
N THR A 7 -0.12 14.82 0.78
CA THR A 7 -1.24 14.54 1.70
C THR A 7 -1.14 15.28 3.03
N GLY A 8 0.05 15.78 3.37
CA GLY A 8 0.35 16.20 4.74
C GLY A 8 0.31 15.03 5.73
N GLY A 9 0.45 15.35 7.02
CA GLY A 9 0.35 14.37 8.12
C GLY A 9 1.66 13.69 8.51
N VAL A 10 1.65 13.10 9.71
CA VAL A 10 2.81 12.38 10.26
C VAL A 10 2.76 10.91 9.84
N TYR A 11 3.88 10.34 9.44
CA TYR A 11 3.98 8.93 9.03
C TYR A 11 4.99 8.18 9.89
N VAL A 12 4.67 6.92 10.18
CA VAL A 12 5.60 5.99 10.81
C VAL A 12 5.34 4.57 10.32
N ASN A 13 6.41 3.78 10.18
CA ASN A 13 6.36 2.35 9.90
C ASN A 13 6.84 1.58 11.14
N TYR A 14 6.05 0.60 11.59
CA TYR A 14 6.27 -0.12 12.84
C TYR A 14 7.01 -1.44 12.71
N ARG A 15 7.46 -1.82 11.51
CA ARG A 15 8.19 -3.08 11.28
C ARG A 15 9.43 -3.21 12.19
N PHE A 16 10.14 -2.10 12.38
CA PHE A 16 11.39 -2.06 13.16
C PHE A 16 11.35 -1.14 14.40
N GLN A 17 10.25 -0.42 14.65
CA GLN A 17 10.14 0.58 15.73
C GLN A 17 8.97 0.30 16.67
N LYS A 18 8.88 -0.94 17.18
CA LYS A 18 7.72 -1.45 17.92
C LYS A 18 7.47 -0.74 19.26
N TRP A 19 8.52 -0.34 19.96
CA TRP A 19 8.44 0.21 21.32
C TRP A 19 8.40 1.74 21.35
N ARG A 20 7.51 2.34 20.55
CA ARG A 20 7.29 3.79 20.55
C ARG A 20 5.80 4.09 20.46
N ILE A 21 5.35 5.05 21.26
CA ILE A 21 3.99 5.57 21.16
C ILE A 21 3.76 6.13 19.75
N PRO A 22 2.67 5.73 19.07
CA PRO A 22 2.31 6.31 17.79
C PRO A 22 2.12 7.82 17.80
N PRO A 23 2.75 8.54 16.84
CA PRO A 23 2.56 9.97 16.76
C PRO A 23 1.11 10.26 16.35
N VAL A 24 0.49 11.20 17.07
CA VAL A 24 -0.87 11.67 16.82
C VAL A 24 -0.80 13.13 16.38
N ALA A 25 -1.34 13.39 15.20
CA ALA A 25 -1.54 14.72 14.61
C ALA A 25 -2.92 14.75 13.94
N ASN A 26 -3.34 15.91 13.38
CA ASN A 26 -4.63 16.04 12.69
C ASN A 26 -4.87 14.91 11.68
N ILE A 27 -3.82 14.52 10.94
CA ILE A 27 -3.78 13.32 10.11
C ILE A 27 -2.49 12.56 10.44
N ALA A 28 -2.60 11.27 10.75
CA ALA A 28 -1.47 10.38 10.97
C ALA A 28 -1.61 9.08 10.19
N TYR A 29 -0.48 8.56 9.72
CA TYR A 29 -0.37 7.33 8.94
C TYR A 29 0.50 6.33 9.71
N TRP A 30 -0.08 5.21 10.11
CA TRP A 30 0.62 4.14 10.82
C TRP A 30 0.66 2.91 9.92
N ASP A 31 1.86 2.54 9.52
CA ASP A 31 2.11 1.39 8.67
C ASP A 31 2.65 0.22 9.50
N GLU A 32 2.27 -1.01 9.16
CA GLU A 32 2.53 -2.23 9.94
C GLU A 32 2.01 -2.14 11.39
N ALA A 33 0.85 -1.52 11.59
CA ALA A 33 0.35 -1.17 12.92
C ALA A 33 0.05 -2.37 13.84
N GLN A 34 -0.11 -3.57 13.28
CA GLN A 34 -0.21 -4.81 14.06
C GLN A 34 1.06 -5.11 14.87
N ALA A 35 2.18 -4.48 14.53
CA ALA A 35 3.42 -4.59 15.29
C ALA A 35 3.48 -3.66 16.52
N ILE A 36 2.51 -2.75 16.69
CA ILE A 36 2.42 -1.85 17.85
C ILE A 36 1.91 -2.66 19.06
N PRO A 37 2.62 -2.67 20.20
CA PRO A 37 2.11 -3.25 21.43
C PRO A 37 0.76 -2.64 21.84
N ILE A 38 -0.20 -3.48 22.21
CA ILE A 38 -1.58 -3.09 22.54
C ILE A 38 -1.64 -1.91 23.54
N PRO A 39 -0.86 -1.86 24.63
CA PRO A 39 -0.90 -0.73 25.54
C PRO A 39 -0.53 0.61 24.87
N LEU A 40 0.48 0.61 23.99
CA LEU A 40 0.92 1.80 23.27
C LEU A 40 -0.10 2.22 22.21
N LEU A 41 -0.71 1.25 21.53
CA LEU A 41 -1.78 1.48 20.57
C LEU A 41 -2.98 2.15 21.25
N LEU A 42 -3.45 1.63 22.38
CA LEU A 42 -4.58 2.20 23.11
C LEU A 42 -4.31 3.62 23.60
N ILE A 43 -3.10 3.89 24.12
CA ILE A 43 -2.70 5.24 24.53
C ILE A 43 -2.78 6.22 23.34
N ALA A 44 -2.23 5.85 22.19
CA ALA A 44 -2.26 6.70 21.01
C ALA A 44 -3.68 6.88 20.45
N LEU A 45 -4.51 5.84 20.46
CA LEU A 45 -5.91 5.93 20.02
C LEU A 45 -6.74 6.82 20.95
N CYS A 46 -6.56 6.73 22.28
CA CYS A 46 -7.18 7.67 23.23
C CYS A 46 -6.76 9.11 22.94
N GLN A 47 -5.47 9.36 22.69
CA GLN A 47 -4.98 10.69 22.32
C GLN A 47 -5.57 11.17 20.98
N ALA A 48 -5.75 10.27 20.02
CA ALA A 48 -6.38 10.59 18.74
C ALA A 48 -7.87 10.96 18.92
N ALA A 49 -8.59 10.25 19.78
CA ALA A 49 -9.99 10.53 20.09
C ALA A 49 -10.17 11.90 20.73
N THR A 50 -9.34 12.24 21.74
CA THR A 50 -9.41 13.56 22.40
C THR A 50 -9.06 14.71 21.46
N LYS A 51 -8.12 14.50 20.53
CA LYS A 51 -7.71 15.48 19.54
C LYS A 51 -8.55 15.48 18.26
N GLN A 52 -9.60 14.64 18.18
CA GLN A 52 -10.42 14.46 16.97
C GLN A 52 -9.57 14.20 15.71
N SER A 53 -8.49 13.44 15.86
CA SER A 53 -7.53 13.16 14.79
C SER A 53 -8.03 12.11 13.82
N THR A 54 -7.61 12.20 12.56
CA THR A 54 -7.80 11.15 11.56
C THR A 54 -6.58 10.25 11.50
N ILE A 55 -6.75 8.97 11.81
CA ILE A 55 -5.66 7.99 11.76
C ILE A 55 -5.93 7.02 10.60
N ILE A 56 -4.95 6.90 9.71
CA ILE A 56 -4.97 5.97 8.59
C ILE A 56 -3.98 4.84 8.93
N VAL A 57 -4.50 3.63 8.97
CA VAL A 57 -3.76 2.46 9.41
C VAL A 57 -3.63 1.45 8.28
N ALA A 58 -2.41 1.05 7.96
CA ALA A 58 -2.12 -0.12 7.16
C ALA A 58 -1.74 -1.27 8.08
N THR A 59 -2.47 -2.39 7.96
CA THR A 59 -2.34 -3.55 8.85
C THR A 59 -2.80 -4.82 8.13
N HIS A 60 -2.19 -5.95 8.51
CA HIS A 60 -2.62 -7.28 8.06
C HIS A 60 -3.71 -7.90 8.94
N THR A 61 -3.95 -7.33 10.13
CA THR A 61 -4.96 -7.80 11.09
C THR A 61 -5.97 -6.70 11.41
N ASP A 62 -7.18 -7.10 11.82
CA ASP A 62 -8.22 -6.15 12.19
C ASP A 62 -7.94 -5.52 13.56
N LEU A 63 -7.67 -4.21 13.56
CA LEU A 63 -7.46 -3.38 14.76
C LEU A 63 -8.68 -2.48 15.08
N SER A 64 -9.80 -2.66 14.38
CA SER A 64 -11.00 -1.83 14.53
C SER A 64 -11.61 -1.92 15.92
N TRP A 65 -11.46 -3.07 16.59
CA TRP A 65 -11.93 -3.27 17.95
C TRP A 65 -11.30 -2.27 18.93
N ALA A 66 -9.98 -2.03 18.82
CA ALA A 66 -9.24 -1.12 19.68
C ALA A 66 -9.60 0.34 19.43
N ALA A 67 -9.83 0.71 18.16
CA ALA A 67 -10.28 2.05 17.81
C ALA A 67 -11.71 2.31 18.29
N ARG A 68 -12.62 1.34 18.13
CA ARG A 68 -14.01 1.45 18.60
C ARG A 68 -14.11 1.54 20.12
N SER A 69 -13.26 0.81 20.86
CA SER A 69 -13.28 0.82 22.32
C SER A 69 -12.95 2.18 22.94
N VAL A 70 -12.30 3.08 22.19
CA VAL A 70 -12.00 4.45 22.62
C VAL A 70 -12.90 5.50 21.97
N GLY A 71 -13.98 5.07 21.31
CA GLY A 71 -14.99 5.96 20.71
C GLY A 71 -14.67 6.49 19.31
N LEU A 72 -13.63 5.98 18.63
CA LEU A 72 -13.34 6.39 17.25
C LEU A 72 -14.30 5.71 16.25
N ARG A 73 -14.69 6.46 15.21
CA ARG A 73 -15.38 5.91 14.05
C ARG A 73 -14.37 5.23 13.13
N VAL A 74 -14.66 4.00 12.72
CA VAL A 74 -13.75 3.19 11.88
C VAL A 74 -14.38 2.90 10.53
N LYS A 75 -13.65 3.20 9.46
CA LYS A 75 -13.93 2.74 8.09
C LYS A 75 -12.83 1.77 7.68
N ILE A 76 -13.21 0.54 7.35
CA ILE A 76 -12.27 -0.48 6.87
C ILE A 76 -12.29 -0.49 5.35
N ILE A 77 -11.11 -0.39 4.73
CA ILE A 77 -10.92 -0.56 3.29
C ILE A 77 -10.11 -1.84 3.11
N LYS A 78 -10.73 -2.87 2.52
CA LYS A 78 -10.03 -4.11 2.20
C LYS A 78 -9.36 -3.97 0.83
N ILE A 79 -8.07 -4.25 0.78
CA ILE A 79 -7.34 -4.39 -0.47
C ILE A 79 -7.55 -5.83 -0.95
N PRO A 80 -8.19 -6.07 -2.11
CA PRO A 80 -8.43 -7.41 -2.59
C PRO A 80 -7.11 -8.12 -2.93
N ILE A 81 -7.16 -9.45 -2.93
CA ILE A 81 -6.08 -10.26 -3.50
C ILE A 81 -5.97 -9.93 -4.98
N LEU A 82 -4.74 -9.86 -5.48
CA LEU A 82 -4.47 -9.55 -6.86
C LEU A 82 -4.88 -10.73 -7.77
N ASP A 83 -5.74 -10.47 -8.74
CA ASP A 83 -6.15 -11.42 -9.77
C ASP A 83 -5.66 -11.00 -11.17
N VAL A 84 -5.87 -11.87 -12.16
CA VAL A 84 -5.41 -11.68 -13.55
C VAL A 84 -6.00 -10.42 -14.15
N ASP A 85 -7.32 -10.25 -14.05
CA ASP A 85 -8.02 -9.14 -14.69
C ASP A 85 -7.58 -7.80 -14.11
N THR A 86 -7.44 -7.73 -12.78
CA THR A 86 -6.99 -6.56 -12.05
C THR A 86 -5.54 -6.20 -12.40
N LEU A 87 -4.64 -7.20 -12.42
CA LEU A 87 -3.24 -6.95 -12.77
C LEU A 87 -3.09 -6.55 -14.24
N LEU A 88 -3.83 -7.20 -15.14
CA LEU A 88 -3.83 -6.90 -16.57
C LEU A 88 -4.32 -5.47 -16.83
N LEU A 89 -5.42 -5.06 -16.20
CA LEU A 89 -5.96 -3.71 -16.32
C LEU A 89 -4.96 -2.67 -15.79
N TRP A 90 -4.42 -2.90 -14.59
CA TRP A 90 -3.43 -2.02 -13.98
C TRP A 90 -2.17 -1.88 -14.84
N ALA A 91 -1.65 -2.99 -15.35
CA ALA A 91 -0.45 -3.01 -16.18
C ALA A 91 -0.67 -2.29 -17.51
N LYS A 92 -1.83 -2.52 -18.17
CA LYS A 92 -2.20 -1.77 -19.39
C LYS A 92 -2.23 -0.27 -19.16
N GLN A 93 -2.84 0.19 -18.06
CA GLN A 93 -2.85 1.60 -17.71
C GLN A 93 -1.43 2.16 -17.49
N ARG A 94 -0.57 1.39 -16.82
CA ARG A 94 0.83 1.79 -16.60
C ARG A 94 1.64 1.86 -17.89
N ILE A 95 1.50 0.88 -18.79
CA ILE A 95 2.15 0.86 -20.11
C ILE A 95 1.70 2.07 -20.92
N GLN A 96 0.39 2.36 -20.94
CA GLN A 96 -0.17 3.52 -21.63
C GLN A 96 0.30 4.86 -21.06
N ALA A 97 0.49 4.94 -19.73
CA ALA A 97 0.97 6.14 -19.06
C ALA A 97 2.49 6.35 -19.21
N ALA A 98 3.26 5.28 -19.43
CA ALA A 98 4.73 5.31 -19.51
C ALA A 98 5.28 5.86 -20.84
N LYS A 99 4.51 6.69 -21.57
CA LYS A 99 4.96 7.31 -22.82
C LYS A 99 6.15 8.24 -22.55
N LEU A 100 7.34 7.79 -22.93
CA LEU A 100 8.53 8.62 -22.94
C LEU A 100 8.57 9.43 -24.25
N PRO A 101 8.84 10.75 -24.20
CA PRO A 101 9.07 11.51 -25.42
C PRO A 101 10.31 10.97 -26.14
N ASN A 102 10.22 10.83 -27.47
CA ASN A 102 11.33 10.44 -28.36
C ASN A 102 11.88 9.01 -28.19
N VAL A 103 11.09 8.07 -27.64
CA VAL A 103 11.41 6.64 -27.64
C VAL A 103 10.40 5.93 -28.53
N GLU A 104 10.88 5.13 -29.50
CA GLU A 104 9.99 4.24 -30.27
C GLU A 104 9.24 3.35 -29.30
N GLN A 105 7.90 3.31 -29.42
CA GLN A 105 7.10 2.49 -28.54
C GLN A 105 7.41 1.01 -28.78
N VAL A 106 8.02 0.37 -27.78
CA VAL A 106 8.09 -1.10 -27.74
C VAL A 106 6.65 -1.60 -27.73
N ASN A 107 6.31 -2.44 -28.72
CA ASN A 107 4.97 -2.97 -28.87
C ASN A 107 4.73 -4.09 -27.84
N LEU A 108 4.47 -3.69 -26.60
CA LEU A 108 4.28 -4.58 -25.46
C LEU A 108 2.89 -5.22 -25.50
N HIS A 109 2.82 -6.49 -25.90
CA HIS A 109 1.58 -7.28 -25.90
C HIS A 109 1.44 -8.08 -24.62
N LEU A 110 0.87 -7.46 -23.59
CA LEU A 110 0.61 -8.16 -22.32
C LEU A 110 -0.67 -9.02 -22.43
N THR A 111 -0.50 -10.34 -22.45
CA THR A 111 -1.60 -11.32 -22.52
C THR A 111 -2.00 -11.84 -21.12
N PRO A 112 -3.20 -12.41 -20.95
CA PRO A 112 -3.61 -13.03 -19.69
C PRO A 112 -2.65 -14.12 -19.19
N ASP A 113 -2.08 -14.92 -20.11
CA ASP A 113 -1.16 -16.01 -19.73
C ASP A 113 0.14 -15.48 -19.12
N ILE A 114 0.71 -14.40 -19.68
CA ILE A 114 1.90 -13.73 -19.12
C ILE A 114 1.57 -13.16 -17.73
N VAL A 115 0.39 -12.54 -17.59
CA VAL A 115 -0.06 -12.01 -16.30
C VAL A 115 -0.24 -13.12 -15.27
N GLN A 116 -0.82 -14.26 -15.66
CA GLN A 116 -0.96 -15.42 -14.79
C GLN A 116 0.42 -15.94 -14.32
N GLU A 117 1.40 -16.02 -15.22
CA GLU A 117 2.76 -16.41 -14.84
C GLU A 117 3.37 -15.43 -13.83
N ILE A 118 3.22 -14.13 -14.07
CA ILE A 118 3.68 -13.07 -13.17
C ILE A 118 2.99 -13.17 -11.81
N LEU A 119 1.68 -13.43 -11.77
CA LEU A 119 0.93 -13.58 -10.52
C LEU A 119 1.46 -14.72 -9.67
N VAL A 120 1.66 -15.88 -10.27
CA VAL A 120 2.22 -17.05 -9.60
C VAL A 120 3.59 -16.73 -9.02
N LYS A 121 4.49 -16.12 -9.80
CA LYS A 121 5.82 -15.72 -9.32
C LYS A 121 5.79 -14.63 -8.24
N SER A 122 4.77 -13.78 -8.26
CA SER A 122 4.61 -12.69 -7.31
C SER A 122 3.94 -13.09 -6.00
N GLU A 123 3.42 -14.33 -5.90
CA GLU A 123 2.61 -14.78 -4.77
C GLU A 123 1.45 -13.80 -4.46
N ASN A 124 0.82 -13.26 -5.51
CA ASN A 124 -0.24 -12.24 -5.45
C ASN A 124 0.16 -10.90 -4.78
N SER A 125 1.46 -10.62 -4.62
CA SER A 125 1.95 -9.35 -4.09
C SER A 125 2.01 -8.29 -5.18
N TRP A 126 1.26 -7.19 -5.02
CA TRP A 126 1.33 -6.02 -5.89
C TRP A 126 2.76 -5.51 -6.11
N ARG A 127 3.58 -5.50 -5.06
CA ARG A 127 4.97 -5.03 -5.15
C ARG A 127 5.81 -5.98 -5.99
N ALA A 128 5.69 -7.29 -5.77
CA ALA A 128 6.45 -8.27 -6.54
C ALA A 128 5.98 -8.34 -8.00
N ALA A 129 4.66 -8.30 -8.23
CA ALA A 129 4.06 -8.27 -9.56
C ALA A 129 4.57 -7.07 -10.38
N ALA A 130 4.69 -5.90 -9.77
CA ALA A 130 5.28 -4.72 -10.42
C ALA A 130 6.75 -4.94 -10.84
N VAL A 131 7.54 -5.63 -10.01
CA VAL A 131 8.93 -5.98 -10.34
C VAL A 131 9.00 -6.95 -11.51
N TYR A 132 8.19 -8.01 -11.48
CA TYR A 132 8.16 -9.00 -12.57
C TYR A 132 7.63 -8.42 -13.88
N LEU A 133 6.66 -7.50 -13.83
CA LEU A 133 6.23 -6.74 -15.01
C LEU A 133 7.37 -5.89 -15.57
N HIS A 134 8.16 -5.24 -14.72
CA HIS A 134 9.31 -4.47 -15.18
C HIS A 134 10.38 -5.36 -15.84
N ILE A 135 10.66 -6.52 -15.24
CA ILE A 135 11.57 -7.53 -15.82
C ILE A 135 11.06 -8.02 -17.17
N TRP A 136 9.76 -8.32 -17.29
CA TRP A 136 9.15 -8.73 -18.55
C TRP A 136 9.30 -7.64 -19.62
N VAL A 137 8.97 -6.39 -19.30
CA VAL A 137 9.13 -5.25 -20.23
C VAL A 137 10.58 -5.10 -20.69
N ALA A 138 11.57 -5.22 -19.78
CA ALA A 138 12.98 -5.13 -20.14
C ALA A 138 13.38 -6.21 -21.16
N LYS A 139 12.93 -7.46 -20.94
CA LYS A 139 13.20 -8.56 -21.87
C LYS A 139 12.58 -8.33 -23.25
N GLU A 140 11.32 -7.89 -23.31
CA GLU A 140 10.66 -7.58 -24.59
C GLU A 140 11.31 -6.40 -25.33
N ALA A 141 11.89 -5.46 -24.59
CA ALA A 141 12.63 -4.32 -25.14
C ALA A 141 14.08 -4.66 -25.55
N GLY A 142 14.56 -5.88 -25.29
CA GLY A 142 15.93 -6.30 -25.58
C GLY A 142 17.00 -5.67 -24.66
N LEU A 143 16.62 -5.31 -23.42
CA LEU A 143 17.49 -4.71 -22.40
C LEU A 143 18.04 -5.75 -21.40
#